data_AF-Q6LRT6-F1
#
_entry.id   AF-Q6LRT6-F1
#
_cell.length_a   1.000
_cell.length_b   1.000
_cell.length_c   1.000
_cell.angle_alpha   90.00
_cell.angle_beta   90.00
_cell.angle_gamma   90.00
#
_symmetry.space_group_name_H-M   'P 1'
#
loop_
_entity.id
_entity.type
_entity.pdbx_description
1 polymer ?
#
loop_
_entity_poly.entity_id
_entity_poly.type
_entity_poly.pdbx_seq_one_letter_code
_entity_poly.pdbx_strand_id
1 'polypeptide(L)'
;MTDGFSNNATPKYLGYVYQVLIAIEKCFEAQPNETIWIECFGDVYDGHTFTEVKHHFGHHNLTSNSKDFWNTLKNLVVEDSLQFEKMVLHTTSTILDNSIFHDWNELCGEERFEKIKSYEPCDTTKSNYEKIFKEASNKEIKSILSKFTIEYSRLPIDQQWKCLIDKRKLRCLSEQYREDVLHWIYSYINKRAIDNRKFWKININDFDDAFQFQVNRYGGNKIPFPKHDIQYKPDNFNTFIFLDEYKNIGIRGADRGTALNEYFQTKNSEEKLVDFKPDIMPEVIKQYSDDVISKAKGYKSQLSYDIELEDIGTSVSSKASRA
;
A
#
# COMPACT_ATOMS: atom_id res chain seq x y z
N MET A 1 26.74 -1.52 -20.02
CA MET A 1 27.12 -1.66 -18.59
C MET A 1 26.31 -2.82 -18.04
N THR A 2 26.93 -3.99 -17.87
CA THR A 2 26.27 -5.22 -17.41
C THR A 2 26.51 -5.51 -15.93
N ASP A 3 27.51 -4.87 -15.33
CA ASP A 3 27.77 -4.97 -13.89
C ASP A 3 27.39 -3.66 -13.19
N GLY A 4 26.63 -3.79 -12.11
CA GLY A 4 26.20 -2.67 -11.28
C GLY A 4 27.38 -1.97 -10.58
N PHE A 5 27.13 -0.78 -10.05
CA PHE A 5 28.14 -0.02 -9.30
C PHE A 5 28.60 -0.77 -8.04
N SER A 6 29.87 -0.62 -7.65
CA SER A 6 30.46 -1.29 -6.48
C SER A 6 29.81 -0.89 -5.14
N ASN A 7 29.19 0.29 -5.10
CA ASN A 7 28.42 0.80 -3.95
C ASN A 7 26.90 0.62 -4.14
N ASN A 8 26.46 -0.30 -5.01
CA ASN A 8 25.05 -0.54 -5.25
C ASN A 8 24.34 -1.08 -4.00
N ALA A 9 23.57 -0.22 -3.34
CA ALA A 9 22.79 -0.56 -2.16
C ALA A 9 21.44 -1.23 -2.49
N THR A 10 21.08 -1.34 -3.77
CA THR A 10 19.79 -1.89 -4.21
C THR A 10 19.50 -3.28 -3.64
N PRO A 11 20.44 -4.25 -3.62
CA PRO A 11 20.18 -5.57 -3.05
C PRO A 11 19.77 -5.53 -1.58
N LYS A 12 20.41 -4.66 -0.78
CA LYS A 12 20.06 -4.48 0.64
C LYS A 12 18.68 -3.84 0.77
N TYR A 13 18.39 -2.82 -0.03
CA TYR A 13 17.07 -2.18 -0.04
C TYR A 13 15.97 -3.18 -0.40
N LEU A 14 16.19 -4.03 -1.40
CA LEU A 14 15.23 -5.06 -1.82
C LEU A 14 14.95 -6.10 -0.73
N GLY A 15 15.89 -6.34 0.19
CA GLY A 15 15.61 -7.14 1.40
C GLY A 15 14.49 -6.53 2.25
N TYR A 16 14.55 -5.21 2.48
CA TYR A 16 13.48 -4.49 3.18
C TYR A 16 12.17 -4.44 2.38
N VAL A 17 12.25 -4.27 1.06
CA VAL A 17 11.06 -4.33 0.20
C VAL A 17 10.39 -5.70 0.36
N TYR A 18 11.16 -6.79 0.31
CA TYR A 18 10.63 -8.15 0.48
C TYR A 18 9.96 -8.35 1.83
N GLN A 19 10.56 -7.88 2.92
CA GLN A 19 9.96 -7.91 4.25
C GLN A 19 8.62 -7.17 4.31
N VAL A 20 8.51 -6.00 3.66
CA VAL A 20 7.23 -5.29 3.53
C VAL A 20 6.20 -6.13 2.75
N LEU A 21 6.60 -6.85 1.70
CA LEU A 21 5.68 -7.74 0.97
C LEU A 21 5.18 -8.89 1.86
N ILE A 22 6.03 -9.44 2.73
CA ILE A 22 5.60 -10.44 3.72
C ILE A 22 4.62 -9.81 4.73
N ALA A 23 4.86 -8.58 5.18
CA ALA A 23 3.92 -7.88 6.05
C ALA A 23 2.57 -7.60 5.37
N ILE A 24 2.55 -7.28 4.06
CA ILE A 24 1.31 -7.17 3.28
C ILE A 24 0.55 -8.51 3.27
N GLU A 25 1.26 -9.62 3.01
CA GLU A 25 0.67 -10.96 3.04
C GLU A 25 0.02 -11.24 4.40
N LYS A 26 0.69 -10.90 5.50
CA LYS A 26 0.12 -11.00 6.85
C LYS A 26 -1.09 -10.11 7.06
N CYS A 27 -1.09 -8.87 6.57
CA CYS A 27 -2.27 -7.99 6.64
C CYS A 27 -3.48 -8.54 5.86
N PHE A 28 -3.25 -9.35 4.82
CA PHE A 28 -4.33 -10.00 4.07
C PHE A 28 -4.92 -11.21 4.80
N GLU A 29 -4.12 -11.87 5.65
CA GLU A 29 -4.47 -13.10 6.38
C GLU A 29 -4.99 -12.83 7.80
N ALA A 30 -4.64 -11.67 8.35
CA ALA A 30 -5.00 -11.25 9.69
C ALA A 30 -6.52 -11.11 9.91
N GLN A 31 -6.93 -11.36 11.14
CA GLN A 31 -8.30 -11.23 11.61
C GLN A 31 -8.60 -9.82 12.12
N PRO A 32 -9.88 -9.42 12.20
CA PRO A 32 -10.27 -8.15 12.80
C PRO A 32 -9.69 -7.99 14.22
N ASN A 33 -9.29 -6.77 14.55
CA ASN A 33 -8.63 -6.37 15.81
C ASN A 33 -7.19 -6.86 16.01
N GLU A 34 -6.58 -7.56 15.05
CA GLU A 34 -5.14 -7.86 15.10
C GLU A 34 -4.29 -6.63 14.74
N THR A 35 -3.00 -6.73 15.02
CA THR A 35 -2.01 -5.70 14.67
C THR A 35 -0.76 -6.36 14.14
N ILE A 36 -0.35 -5.97 12.93
CA ILE A 36 0.92 -6.41 12.33
C ILE A 36 2.01 -5.40 12.68
N TRP A 37 3.09 -5.88 13.29
CA TRP A 37 4.26 -5.11 13.67
C TRP A 37 5.40 -5.41 12.70
N ILE A 38 6.13 -4.36 12.33
CA ILE A 38 7.26 -4.44 11.40
C ILE A 38 8.44 -3.74 12.10
N GLU A 39 9.62 -4.35 12.14
CA GLU A 39 10.83 -3.79 12.78
C GLU A 39 10.68 -3.42 14.27
N CYS A 40 9.67 -3.93 14.97
CA CYS A 40 9.42 -3.64 16.38
C CYS A 40 9.79 -4.80 17.31
N PHE A 41 9.51 -6.03 16.87
CA PHE A 41 9.80 -7.27 17.59
C PHE A 41 10.69 -8.18 16.74
N GLY A 42 11.54 -7.56 15.92
CA GLY A 42 12.23 -8.12 14.75
C GLY A 42 11.46 -7.85 13.45
N ASP A 43 11.68 -8.65 12.40
CA ASP A 43 11.30 -8.29 11.03
C ASP A 43 9.78 -8.11 10.85
N VAL A 44 8.96 -9.14 11.15
CA VAL A 44 7.48 -9.08 11.12
C VAL A 44 6.88 -9.89 12.28
N TYR A 45 5.89 -9.33 12.98
CA TYR A 45 5.17 -10.00 14.07
C TYR A 45 3.67 -9.73 13.99
N ASP A 46 2.83 -10.77 14.03
CA ASP A 46 1.36 -10.65 13.90
C ASP A 46 0.59 -10.65 15.24
N GLY A 47 1.32 -10.65 16.37
CA GLY A 47 0.73 -10.78 17.70
C GLY A 47 0.85 -12.18 18.30
N HIS A 48 1.19 -13.19 17.48
CA HIS A 48 1.39 -14.57 17.91
C HIS A 48 2.66 -15.18 17.30
N THR A 49 2.86 -14.97 15.99
CA THR A 49 3.96 -15.51 15.20
C THR A 49 4.99 -14.44 14.90
N PHE A 50 6.22 -14.65 15.37
CA PHE A 50 7.40 -13.94 14.93
C PHE A 50 7.92 -14.54 13.62
N THR A 51 8.17 -13.71 12.62
CA THR A 51 8.70 -14.11 11.32
C THR A 51 9.98 -13.33 11.01
N GLU A 52 11.12 -14.01 11.05
CA GLU A 52 12.41 -13.51 10.56
C GLU A 52 12.47 -13.72 9.04
N VAL A 53 12.73 -12.66 8.27
CA VAL A 53 12.70 -12.67 6.81
C VAL A 53 14.12 -12.65 6.23
N LYS A 54 14.40 -13.59 5.32
CA LYS A 54 15.71 -13.72 4.65
C LYS A 54 15.57 -13.93 3.14
N HIS A 55 15.78 -12.86 2.38
CA HIS A 55 15.73 -12.86 0.92
C HIS A 55 17.12 -13.01 0.30
N HIS A 56 17.22 -13.89 -0.70
CA HIS A 56 18.45 -14.15 -1.46
C HIS A 56 18.19 -13.99 -2.95
N PHE A 57 19.19 -13.44 -3.66
CA PHE A 57 19.18 -13.38 -5.12
C PHE A 57 19.78 -14.64 -5.71
N GLY A 58 19.10 -15.19 -6.72
CA GLY A 58 19.52 -16.43 -7.37
C GLY A 58 19.33 -17.66 -6.48
N HIS A 59 19.96 -18.76 -6.87
CA HIS A 59 19.89 -20.00 -6.11
C HIS A 59 20.74 -19.90 -4.83
N HIS A 60 20.12 -20.18 -3.68
CA HIS A 60 20.77 -20.19 -2.38
C HIS A 60 20.26 -21.35 -1.53
N ASN A 61 21.16 -21.97 -0.76
CA ASN A 61 20.83 -23.11 0.09
C ASN A 61 21.02 -22.76 1.57
N LEU A 62 20.04 -23.14 2.38
CA LEU A 62 20.14 -23.11 3.83
C LEU A 62 20.98 -24.32 4.30
N THR A 63 22.29 -24.19 4.16
CA THR A 63 23.26 -25.21 4.60
C THR A 63 23.32 -25.31 6.12
N SER A 64 23.84 -26.41 6.67
CA SER A 64 24.02 -26.58 8.12
C SER A 64 24.86 -25.47 8.80
N ASN A 65 25.69 -24.75 8.04
CA ASN A 65 26.45 -23.57 8.48
C ASN A 65 25.82 -22.24 8.02
N SER A 66 24.55 -22.21 7.67
CA SER A 66 23.90 -20.98 7.23
C SER A 66 23.87 -19.94 8.36
N LYS A 67 24.48 -18.78 8.09
CA LYS A 67 24.47 -17.65 9.04
C LYS A 67 23.05 -17.20 9.36
N ASP A 68 22.11 -17.32 8.43
CA ASP A 68 20.73 -16.92 8.64
C ASP A 68 20.11 -17.70 9.79
N PHE A 69 20.24 -19.04 9.79
CA PHE A 69 19.71 -19.86 10.87
C PHE A 69 20.38 -19.54 12.19
N TRP A 70 21.72 -19.57 12.23
CA TRP A 70 22.47 -19.42 13.49
C TRP A 70 22.36 -18.01 14.08
N ASN A 71 22.30 -16.96 13.25
CA ASN A 71 22.03 -15.60 13.73
C ASN A 71 20.62 -15.48 14.30
N THR A 72 19.62 -16.03 13.61
CA THR A 72 18.21 -15.99 14.04
C THR A 72 18.05 -16.70 15.37
N LEU A 73 18.52 -17.95 15.49
CA LEU A 73 18.44 -18.71 16.73
C LEU A 73 19.18 -18.00 17.87
N LYS A 74 20.37 -17.44 17.60
CA LYS A 74 21.11 -16.67 18.61
C LYS A 74 20.37 -15.41 19.05
N ASN A 75 19.68 -14.71 18.15
CA ASN A 75 18.85 -13.55 18.53
C ASN A 75 17.68 -14.01 19.42
N LEU A 76 16.95 -15.05 19.01
CA LEU A 76 15.83 -15.60 19.77
C LEU A 76 16.21 -16.10 21.18
N VAL A 77 17.45 -16.56 21.35
CA VAL A 77 17.99 -17.03 22.64
C VAL A 77 18.45 -15.88 23.53
N VAL A 78 19.06 -14.85 22.94
CA VAL A 78 19.69 -13.74 23.69
C VAL A 78 18.69 -12.62 24.00
N GLU A 79 17.69 -12.45 23.16
CA GLU A 79 16.65 -11.43 23.27
C GLU A 79 15.37 -12.01 23.86
N ASP A 80 14.48 -11.16 24.37
CA ASP A 80 13.21 -11.62 24.95
C ASP A 80 12.27 -12.15 23.84
N SER A 81 12.16 -13.47 23.78
CA SER A 81 11.34 -14.20 22.81
C SER A 81 10.17 -14.94 23.47
N LEU A 82 9.95 -14.74 24.78
CA LEU A 82 8.95 -15.49 25.56
C LEU A 82 7.52 -15.24 25.08
N GLN A 83 7.26 -14.02 24.59
CA GLN A 83 5.95 -13.61 24.08
C GLN A 83 5.54 -14.32 22.79
N PHE A 84 6.48 -14.91 22.03
CA PHE A 84 6.17 -15.53 20.75
C PHE A 84 5.58 -16.92 20.96
N GLU A 85 4.41 -17.16 20.36
CA GLU A 85 3.78 -18.48 20.32
C GLU A 85 4.42 -19.36 19.26
N LYS A 86 4.77 -18.75 18.12
CA LYS A 86 5.47 -19.39 17.00
C LYS A 86 6.61 -18.50 16.52
N MET A 87 7.71 -19.12 16.08
CA MET A 87 8.84 -18.43 15.47
C MET A 87 9.11 -19.06 14.11
N VAL A 88 9.28 -18.24 13.08
CA VAL A 88 9.44 -18.69 11.70
C VAL A 88 10.67 -18.04 11.09
N LEU A 89 11.58 -18.84 10.56
CA LEU A 89 12.58 -18.38 9.59
C LEU A 89 11.97 -18.48 8.19
N HIS A 90 11.56 -17.36 7.62
CA HIS A 90 10.99 -17.26 6.28
C HIS A 90 12.09 -16.91 5.27
N THR A 91 12.45 -17.86 4.41
CA THR A 91 13.57 -17.69 3.50
C THR A 91 13.30 -18.18 2.08
N THR A 92 13.86 -17.47 1.10
CA THR A 92 13.89 -17.92 -0.30
C THR A 92 14.88 -19.06 -0.53
N SER A 93 15.71 -19.40 0.45
CA SER A 93 16.68 -20.49 0.35
C SER A 93 16.00 -21.85 0.29
N THR A 94 16.55 -22.77 -0.49
CA THR A 94 16.17 -24.19 -0.46
C THR A 94 16.91 -24.95 0.64
N ILE A 95 16.37 -26.07 1.10
CA ILE A 95 17.06 -26.99 2.03
C ILE A 95 17.44 -28.24 1.24
N LEU A 96 18.69 -28.69 1.41
CA LEU A 96 19.19 -29.93 0.82
C LEU A 96 19.04 -31.10 1.81
N ASP A 97 18.87 -32.30 1.30
CA ASP A 97 18.66 -33.52 2.10
C ASP A 97 19.82 -33.86 3.05
N ASN A 98 21.02 -33.38 2.73
CA ASN A 98 22.21 -33.55 3.56
C ASN A 98 22.39 -32.44 4.60
N SER A 99 21.46 -31.48 4.69
CA SER A 99 21.47 -30.42 5.71
C SER A 99 20.89 -30.93 7.03
N ILE A 100 21.37 -30.42 8.17
CA ILE A 100 20.75 -30.71 9.47
C ILE A 100 19.30 -30.20 9.55
N PHE A 101 18.93 -29.27 8.65
CA PHE A 101 17.58 -28.70 8.53
C PHE A 101 16.63 -29.53 7.65
N HIS A 102 17.09 -30.63 7.05
CA HIS A 102 16.17 -31.55 6.36
C HIS A 102 15.13 -32.09 7.35
N ASP A 103 13.88 -32.09 6.91
CA ASP A 103 12.67 -32.41 7.70
C ASP A 103 12.53 -31.63 9.00
N TRP A 104 13.13 -30.43 9.11
CA TRP A 104 13.16 -29.67 10.37
C TRP A 104 11.80 -29.48 11.02
N ASN A 105 10.77 -29.20 10.21
CA ASN A 105 9.42 -28.93 10.70
C ASN A 105 8.71 -30.18 11.23
N GLU A 106 9.15 -31.38 10.85
CA GLU A 106 8.58 -32.66 11.31
C GLU A 106 9.16 -33.10 12.67
N LEU A 107 10.29 -32.52 13.08
CA LEU A 107 10.96 -32.83 14.34
C LEU A 107 10.32 -32.11 15.52
N CYS A 108 10.31 -32.75 16.69
CA CYS A 108 9.94 -32.11 17.95
C CYS A 108 11.08 -31.22 18.50
N GLY A 109 10.79 -30.45 19.56
CA GLY A 109 11.77 -29.54 20.17
C GLY A 109 13.03 -30.25 20.67
N GLU A 110 12.88 -31.45 21.25
CA GLU A 110 13.99 -32.29 21.70
C GLU A 110 14.85 -32.78 20.52
N GLU A 111 14.23 -33.27 19.45
CA GLU A 111 14.94 -33.75 18.26
C GLU A 111 15.70 -32.63 17.56
N ARG A 112 15.08 -31.45 17.43
CA ARG A 112 15.73 -30.23 16.92
C ARG A 112 16.93 -29.85 17.78
N PHE A 113 16.77 -29.92 19.11
CA PHE A 113 17.86 -29.63 20.05
C PHE A 113 19.03 -30.58 19.90
N GLU A 114 18.79 -31.90 19.85
CA GLU A 114 19.88 -32.87 19.69
C GLU A 114 20.58 -32.71 18.34
N LYS A 115 19.83 -32.45 17.25
CA LYS A 115 20.42 -32.13 15.94
C LYS A 115 21.39 -30.96 16.02
N ILE A 116 20.97 -29.81 16.57
CA ILE A 116 21.84 -28.64 16.65
C ILE A 116 23.02 -28.87 17.59
N LYS A 117 22.83 -29.56 18.72
CA LYS A 117 23.87 -29.78 19.73
C LYS A 117 24.95 -30.76 19.26
N SER A 118 24.58 -31.75 18.45
CA SER A 118 25.52 -32.70 17.85
C SER A 118 26.34 -32.12 16.69
N TYR A 119 25.96 -30.94 16.19
CA TYR A 119 26.59 -30.34 15.04
C TYR A 119 27.88 -29.60 15.42
N GLU A 120 28.94 -29.80 14.63
CA GLU A 120 30.19 -29.05 14.78
C GLU A 120 30.16 -27.82 13.85
N PRO A 121 30.02 -26.59 14.40
CA PRO A 121 29.94 -25.37 13.59
C PRO A 121 31.29 -25.02 12.96
N CYS A 122 31.28 -24.50 11.74
CA CYS A 122 32.49 -23.91 11.15
C CYS A 122 32.79 -22.53 11.74
N ASP A 123 33.97 -21.99 11.46
CA ASP A 123 34.42 -20.70 12.00
C ASP A 123 33.41 -19.55 11.82
N THR A 124 32.65 -19.56 10.72
CA THR A 124 31.69 -18.49 10.42
C THR A 124 30.42 -18.50 11.27
N THR A 125 30.09 -19.61 11.91
CA THR A 125 28.89 -19.82 12.74
C THR A 125 29.23 -20.16 14.19
N LYS A 126 30.46 -20.57 14.46
CA LYS A 126 30.97 -20.99 15.78
C LYS A 126 30.68 -19.97 16.88
N SER A 127 30.91 -18.68 16.63
CA SER A 127 30.64 -17.63 17.63
C SER A 127 29.15 -17.55 18.03
N ASN A 128 28.23 -17.72 17.07
CA ASN A 128 26.80 -17.74 17.37
C ASN A 128 26.40 -19.02 18.12
N TYR A 129 26.92 -20.16 17.68
CA TYR A 129 26.71 -21.45 18.34
C TYR A 129 27.13 -21.39 19.81
N GLU A 130 28.36 -20.96 20.09
CA GLU A 130 28.89 -20.86 21.46
C GLU A 130 28.05 -19.89 22.30
N LYS A 131 27.60 -18.78 21.72
CA LYS A 131 26.74 -17.82 22.41
C LYS A 131 25.38 -18.42 22.78
N ILE A 132 24.75 -19.18 21.89
CA ILE A 132 23.46 -19.85 22.17
C ILE A 132 23.57 -20.75 23.42
N PHE A 133 24.57 -21.61 23.47
CA PHE A 133 24.74 -22.58 24.57
C PHE A 133 25.33 -21.96 25.84
N LYS A 134 25.85 -20.73 25.78
CA LYS A 134 26.32 -19.97 26.93
C LYS A 134 25.21 -19.18 27.61
N GLU A 135 24.35 -18.54 26.81
CA GLU A 135 23.37 -17.55 27.30
C GLU A 135 22.05 -18.17 27.77
N ALA A 136 21.74 -19.42 27.38
CA ALA A 136 20.53 -20.11 27.80
C ALA A 136 20.78 -21.55 28.23
N SER A 137 19.95 -22.02 29.16
CA SER A 137 19.91 -23.42 29.56
C SER A 137 19.37 -24.30 28.44
N ASN A 138 19.72 -25.60 28.47
CA ASN A 138 19.17 -26.58 27.53
C ASN A 138 17.63 -26.59 27.52
N LYS A 139 16.97 -26.30 28.65
CA LYS A 139 15.52 -26.25 28.75
C LYS A 139 14.94 -25.06 27.98
N GLU A 140 15.55 -23.89 28.11
CA GLU A 140 15.14 -22.68 27.39
C GLU A 140 15.35 -22.85 25.88
N ILE A 141 16.51 -23.38 25.47
CA ILE A 141 16.80 -23.65 24.05
C ILE A 141 15.76 -24.63 23.48
N LYS A 142 15.46 -25.73 24.18
CA LYS A 142 14.40 -26.68 23.75
C LYS A 142 13.03 -26.01 23.63
N SER A 143 12.67 -25.15 24.58
CA SER A 143 11.43 -24.39 24.54
C SER A 143 11.35 -23.51 23.30
N ILE A 144 12.41 -22.77 22.96
CA ILE A 144 12.49 -21.97 21.74
C ILE A 144 12.38 -22.86 20.50
N LEU A 145 13.16 -23.93 20.43
CA LEU A 145 13.18 -24.84 19.27
C LEU A 145 11.84 -25.56 19.04
N SER A 146 11.06 -25.80 20.10
CA SER A 146 9.72 -26.39 19.97
C SER A 146 8.77 -25.50 19.15
N LYS A 147 8.97 -24.18 19.20
CA LYS A 147 8.18 -23.17 18.49
C LYS A 147 8.82 -22.71 17.18
N PHE A 148 10.08 -23.10 16.92
CA PHE A 148 10.87 -22.58 15.80
C PHE A 148 10.77 -23.47 14.55
N THR A 149 10.21 -22.89 13.49
CA THR A 149 9.98 -23.54 12.19
C THR A 149 10.70 -22.80 11.06
N ILE A 150 10.91 -23.49 9.94
CA ILE A 150 11.55 -22.91 8.76
C ILE A 150 10.57 -22.97 7.58
N GLU A 151 10.19 -21.81 7.08
CA GLU A 151 9.47 -21.66 5.82
C GLU A 151 10.51 -21.40 4.71
N TYR A 152 10.95 -22.48 4.07
CA TYR A 152 11.99 -22.46 3.03
C TYR A 152 11.37 -22.48 1.62
N SER A 153 12.21 -22.28 0.60
CA SER A 153 11.81 -22.23 -0.82
C SER A 153 10.74 -21.19 -1.11
N ARG A 154 10.75 -20.08 -0.37
CA ARG A 154 9.79 -18.99 -0.56
C ARG A 154 10.04 -18.26 -1.87
N LEU A 155 8.98 -17.68 -2.43
CA LEU A 155 9.04 -16.97 -3.71
C LEU A 155 10.04 -15.82 -3.63
N PRO A 156 10.88 -15.61 -4.65
CA PRO A 156 11.70 -14.39 -4.75
C PRO A 156 10.81 -13.16 -4.90
N ILE A 157 11.38 -11.97 -4.67
CA ILE A 157 10.62 -10.71 -4.54
C ILE A 157 9.69 -10.39 -5.72
N ASP A 158 10.11 -10.62 -6.95
CA ASP A 158 9.32 -10.35 -8.16
C ASP A 158 8.12 -11.29 -8.28
N GLN A 159 8.29 -12.55 -7.88
CA GLN A 159 7.22 -13.54 -7.85
C GLN A 159 6.28 -13.32 -6.65
N GLN A 160 6.82 -12.90 -5.50
CA GLN A 160 6.00 -12.54 -4.34
C GLN A 160 5.10 -11.34 -4.64
N TRP A 161 5.60 -10.32 -5.34
CA TRP A 161 4.79 -9.19 -5.81
C TRP A 161 3.62 -9.67 -6.67
N LYS A 162 3.88 -10.50 -7.68
CA LYS A 162 2.83 -11.08 -8.55
C LYS A 162 1.83 -11.93 -7.77
N CYS A 163 2.32 -12.75 -6.83
CA CYS A 163 1.47 -13.56 -5.96
C CYS A 163 0.50 -12.69 -5.15
N LEU A 164 0.97 -11.55 -4.63
CA LEU A 164 0.11 -10.61 -3.89
C LEU A 164 -0.98 -9.99 -4.76
N ILE A 165 -0.69 -9.67 -6.03
CA ILE A 165 -1.68 -9.18 -7.00
C ILE A 165 -2.84 -10.18 -7.16
N ASP A 166 -2.55 -11.49 -7.11
CA ASP A 166 -3.53 -12.56 -7.32
C ASP A 166 -4.22 -13.07 -6.04
N LYS A 167 -3.85 -12.52 -4.86
CA LYS A 167 -4.48 -12.87 -3.58
C LYS A 167 -5.97 -12.54 -3.61
N ARG A 168 -6.75 -13.37 -2.92
CA ARG A 168 -8.23 -13.29 -2.88
C ARG A 168 -8.74 -11.88 -2.54
N LYS A 169 -8.03 -11.15 -1.67
CA LYS A 169 -8.42 -9.80 -1.21
C LYS A 169 -8.48 -8.78 -2.37
N LEU A 170 -7.68 -8.95 -3.43
CA LEU A 170 -7.69 -8.09 -4.62
C LEU A 170 -8.56 -8.61 -5.78
N ARG A 171 -9.12 -9.83 -5.68
CA ARG A 171 -9.94 -10.41 -6.77
C ARG A 171 -11.28 -9.70 -7.00
N CYS A 172 -11.71 -8.86 -6.07
CA CYS A 172 -12.87 -7.98 -6.25
C CYS A 172 -12.62 -6.86 -7.27
N LEU A 173 -11.35 -6.61 -7.63
CA LEU A 173 -10.94 -5.63 -8.63
C LEU A 173 -10.73 -6.30 -9.99
N SER A 174 -11.04 -5.57 -11.06
CA SER A 174 -10.57 -5.89 -12.41
C SER A 174 -9.04 -5.98 -12.42
N GLU A 175 -8.50 -6.92 -13.19
CA GLU A 175 -7.06 -7.23 -13.21
C GLU A 175 -6.19 -5.99 -13.45
N GLN A 176 -6.61 -5.10 -14.36
CA GLN A 176 -5.89 -3.86 -14.69
C GLN A 176 -5.70 -2.90 -13.51
N TYR A 177 -6.46 -3.01 -12.42
CA TYR A 177 -6.36 -2.13 -11.24
C TYR A 177 -5.70 -2.80 -10.02
N ARG A 178 -5.43 -4.12 -10.07
CA ARG A 178 -4.91 -4.83 -8.90
C ARG A 178 -3.52 -4.35 -8.52
N GLU A 179 -2.67 -4.09 -9.51
CA GLU A 179 -1.31 -3.59 -9.28
C GLU A 179 -1.32 -2.15 -8.71
N ASP A 180 -2.20 -1.27 -9.23
CA ASP A 180 -2.38 0.08 -8.69
C ASP A 180 -2.80 0.06 -7.20
N VAL A 181 -3.71 -0.85 -6.84
CA VAL A 181 -4.14 -1.00 -5.45
C VAL A 181 -3.04 -1.61 -4.59
N LEU A 182 -2.23 -2.55 -5.12
CA LEU A 182 -1.06 -3.08 -4.40
C LEU A 182 0.00 -2.00 -4.16
N HIS A 183 0.26 -1.11 -5.13
CA HIS A 183 1.11 0.06 -4.93
C HIS A 183 0.60 0.98 -3.83
N TRP A 184 -0.72 1.21 -3.78
CA TRP A 184 -1.33 1.97 -2.70
C TRP A 184 -1.17 1.27 -1.34
N ILE A 185 -1.40 -0.04 -1.25
CA ILE A 185 -1.19 -0.83 -0.02
C ILE A 185 0.26 -0.73 0.44
N TYR A 186 1.22 -0.93 -0.47
CA TYR A 186 2.64 -0.80 -0.19
C TYR A 186 2.97 0.58 0.38
N SER A 187 2.41 1.64 -0.20
CA SER A 187 2.58 3.02 0.27
C SER A 187 1.92 3.24 1.64
N TYR A 188 0.72 2.69 1.86
CA TYR A 188 -0.01 2.76 3.13
C TYR A 188 0.82 2.18 4.27
N ILE A 189 1.39 0.99 4.08
CA ILE A 189 2.19 0.30 5.10
C ILE A 189 3.46 1.09 5.42
N ASN A 190 4.20 1.54 4.40
CA ASN A 190 5.42 2.34 4.62
C ASN A 190 5.12 3.68 5.30
N LYS A 191 3.98 4.32 4.99
CA LYS A 191 3.58 5.57 5.66
C LYS A 191 3.42 5.39 7.18
N ARG A 192 3.06 4.20 7.68
CA ARG A 192 2.93 3.96 9.14
C ARG A 192 4.25 4.04 9.89
N ALA A 193 5.38 3.71 9.25
CA ALA A 193 6.70 3.96 9.81
C ALA A 193 7.00 5.47 9.96
N ILE A 194 6.49 6.29 9.02
CA ILE A 194 6.64 7.75 9.04
C ILE A 194 5.77 8.36 10.14
N ASP A 195 4.52 7.90 10.25
CA ASP A 195 3.56 8.39 11.26
C ASP A 195 4.07 8.13 12.68
N ASN A 196 4.78 7.02 12.90
CA ASN A 196 5.39 6.71 14.19
C ASN A 196 6.73 5.97 14.06
N ARG A 197 7.81 6.73 14.16
CA ARG A 197 9.19 6.20 14.09
C ARG A 197 9.57 5.20 15.18
N LYS A 198 8.78 5.07 16.25
CA LYS A 198 9.04 4.13 17.36
C LYS A 198 8.27 2.83 17.20
N PHE A 199 7.15 2.86 16.50
CA PHE A 199 6.22 1.74 16.40
C PHE A 199 5.64 1.67 14.99
N TRP A 200 6.32 0.94 14.12
CA TRP A 200 5.78 0.62 12.81
C TRP A 200 4.78 -0.52 12.93
N LYS A 201 3.51 -0.14 13.08
CA LYS A 201 2.39 -1.06 13.29
C LYS A 201 1.24 -0.76 12.34
N ILE A 202 0.56 -1.82 11.92
CA ILE A 202 -0.63 -1.79 11.08
C ILE A 202 -1.78 -2.35 11.90
N ASN A 203 -2.72 -1.49 12.30
CA ASN A 203 -3.98 -1.95 12.88
C ASN A 203 -4.87 -2.49 11.77
N ILE A 204 -5.36 -3.73 11.91
CA ILE A 204 -6.08 -4.40 10.82
C ILE A 204 -7.44 -3.78 10.54
N ASN A 205 -8.13 -3.24 11.55
CA ASN A 205 -9.40 -2.55 11.32
C ASN A 205 -9.17 -1.27 10.50
N ASP A 206 -8.19 -0.45 10.89
CA ASP A 206 -7.84 0.78 10.15
C ASP A 206 -7.33 0.49 8.73
N PHE A 207 -6.63 -0.64 8.57
CA PHE A 207 -6.15 -1.11 7.27
C PHE A 207 -7.31 -1.54 6.38
N ASP A 208 -8.22 -2.36 6.91
CA ASP A 208 -9.36 -2.88 6.16
C ASP A 208 -10.35 -1.78 5.77
N ASP A 209 -10.61 -0.81 6.66
CA ASP A 209 -11.45 0.36 6.35
C ASP A 209 -10.84 1.21 5.23
N ALA A 210 -9.54 1.51 5.32
CA ALA A 210 -8.84 2.28 4.29
C ALA A 210 -8.73 1.50 2.96
N PHE A 211 -8.48 0.20 3.04
CA PHE A 211 -8.44 -0.69 1.90
C PHE A 211 -9.80 -0.74 1.20
N GLN A 212 -10.90 -0.87 1.95
CA GLN A 212 -12.24 -0.86 1.39
C GLN A 212 -12.57 0.46 0.72
N PHE A 213 -12.17 1.59 1.32
CA PHE A 213 -12.31 2.91 0.68
C PHE A 213 -11.55 2.98 -0.65
N GLN A 214 -10.30 2.49 -0.67
CA GLN A 214 -9.49 2.46 -1.88
C GLN A 214 -10.09 1.53 -2.93
N VAL A 215 -10.48 0.31 -2.56
CA VAL A 215 -11.13 -0.65 -3.45
C VAL A 215 -12.40 -0.05 -4.01
N ASN A 216 -13.28 0.58 -3.22
CA ASN A 216 -14.52 1.19 -3.72
C ASN A 216 -14.31 2.26 -4.80
N ARG A 217 -13.12 2.87 -4.88
CA ARG A 217 -12.76 3.80 -5.95
C ARG A 217 -12.58 3.11 -7.30
N TYR A 218 -12.15 1.85 -7.29
CA TYR A 218 -11.86 1.04 -8.49
C TYR A 218 -12.84 -0.14 -8.66
N GLY A 219 -13.54 -0.49 -7.60
CA GLY A 219 -14.43 -1.63 -7.41
C GLY A 219 -15.87 -1.13 -7.43
N GLY A 220 -16.39 -0.99 -8.65
CA GLY A 220 -17.77 -0.63 -8.92
C GLY A 220 -17.92 -0.11 -10.34
N ASN A 221 -19.16 -0.08 -10.84
CA ASN A 221 -19.52 0.58 -12.11
C ASN A 221 -19.41 2.12 -12.04
N LYS A 222 -18.74 2.66 -11.03
CA LYS A 222 -18.59 4.11 -10.81
C LYS A 222 -17.28 4.55 -11.43
N ILE A 223 -17.38 5.46 -12.38
CA ILE A 223 -16.22 6.03 -13.06
C ILE A 223 -15.60 7.07 -12.12
N PRO A 224 -14.31 6.91 -11.75
CA PRO A 224 -13.66 7.88 -10.88
C PRO A 224 -13.58 9.24 -11.58
N PHE A 225 -14.08 10.28 -10.92
CA PHE A 225 -14.06 11.63 -11.50
C PHE A 225 -12.61 12.15 -11.61
N PRO A 226 -12.21 12.77 -12.73
CA PRO A 226 -10.86 13.29 -12.91
C PRO A 226 -10.49 14.34 -11.84
N LYS A 227 -9.27 14.24 -11.30
CA LYS A 227 -8.67 15.30 -10.48
C LYS A 227 -7.76 16.17 -11.34
N HIS A 228 -7.79 17.49 -11.10
CA HIS A 228 -6.91 18.45 -11.77
C HIS A 228 -6.24 19.35 -10.73
N ASP A 229 -4.90 19.36 -10.73
CA ASP A 229 -4.09 20.26 -9.89
C ASP A 229 -3.54 21.47 -10.68
N ILE A 230 -3.91 21.57 -11.96
CA ILE A 230 -3.43 22.62 -12.88
C ILE A 230 -4.41 23.80 -12.85
N GLN A 231 -3.89 24.98 -12.56
CA GLN A 231 -4.58 26.24 -12.78
C GLN A 231 -4.23 26.77 -14.18
N TYR A 232 -5.26 26.97 -15.00
CA TYR A 232 -5.12 27.58 -16.31
C TYR A 232 -4.94 29.08 -16.13
N LYS A 233 -3.74 29.59 -16.44
CA LYS A 233 -3.48 31.02 -16.54
C LYS A 233 -3.85 31.48 -17.96
N PRO A 234 -4.81 32.39 -18.10
CA PRO A 234 -5.27 32.80 -19.42
C PRO A 234 -4.36 33.87 -20.02
N ASP A 235 -3.73 33.55 -21.15
CA ASP A 235 -3.01 34.55 -21.96
C ASP A 235 -3.97 35.38 -22.84
N ASN A 236 -5.25 34.97 -22.98
CA ASN A 236 -6.25 35.65 -23.82
C ASN A 236 -7.68 35.51 -23.24
N PHE A 237 -8.13 36.49 -22.46
CA PHE A 237 -9.51 36.55 -21.91
C PHE A 237 -10.58 36.88 -22.97
N ASN A 238 -10.22 37.50 -24.09
CA ASN A 238 -11.17 38.11 -25.03
C ASN A 238 -11.69 37.13 -26.12
N THR A 239 -11.41 35.83 -26.02
CA THR A 239 -11.84 34.83 -27.00
C THR A 239 -13.16 34.14 -26.65
N PHE A 240 -13.67 34.31 -25.43
CA PHE A 240 -14.89 33.63 -24.97
C PHE A 240 -16.04 34.61 -24.75
N ILE A 241 -17.11 34.45 -25.54
CA ILE A 241 -18.30 35.32 -25.54
C ILE A 241 -18.91 35.45 -24.13
N PHE A 242 -18.93 34.37 -23.34
CA PHE A 242 -19.51 34.40 -21.99
C PHE A 242 -18.74 35.33 -21.02
N LEU A 243 -17.44 35.57 -21.25
CA LEU A 243 -16.65 36.48 -20.41
C LEU A 243 -16.98 37.95 -20.68
N ASP A 244 -17.36 38.27 -21.92
CA ASP A 244 -17.86 39.60 -22.29
C ASP A 244 -19.26 39.82 -21.71
N GLU A 245 -20.14 38.83 -21.77
CA GLU A 245 -21.45 38.89 -21.11
C GLU A 245 -21.31 39.07 -19.59
N TYR A 246 -20.42 38.32 -18.95
CA TYR A 246 -20.11 38.48 -17.52
C TYR A 246 -19.56 39.87 -17.18
N LYS A 247 -18.75 40.45 -18.07
CA LYS A 247 -18.27 41.82 -17.93
C LYS A 247 -19.44 42.82 -18.01
N ASN A 248 -20.35 42.63 -18.98
CA ASN A 248 -21.48 43.53 -19.21
C ASN A 248 -22.46 43.56 -18.02
N ILE A 249 -22.67 42.43 -17.34
CA ILE A 249 -23.49 42.35 -16.12
C ILE A 249 -22.73 42.74 -14.82
N GLY A 250 -21.44 43.09 -14.94
CA GLY A 250 -20.63 43.66 -13.87
C GLY A 250 -19.90 42.65 -12.97
N ILE A 251 -19.64 41.43 -13.44
CA ILE A 251 -18.83 40.44 -12.72
C ILE A 251 -17.35 40.87 -12.71
N ARG A 252 -16.68 40.70 -11.56
CA ARG A 252 -15.30 41.16 -11.36
C ARG A 252 -14.31 40.33 -12.19
N GLY A 253 -13.14 40.91 -12.46
CA GLY A 253 -12.07 40.22 -13.21
C GLY A 253 -11.61 38.91 -12.57
N ALA A 254 -11.50 38.85 -11.24
CA ALA A 254 -11.11 37.65 -10.52
C ALA A 254 -12.12 36.51 -10.73
N ASP A 255 -13.41 36.79 -10.55
CA ASP A 255 -14.48 35.80 -10.70
C ASP A 255 -14.60 35.29 -12.15
N ARG A 256 -14.37 36.17 -13.13
CA ARG A 256 -14.25 35.80 -14.54
C ARG A 256 -13.07 34.86 -14.81
N GLY A 257 -11.94 35.07 -14.12
CA GLY A 257 -10.79 34.17 -14.16
C GLY A 257 -11.10 32.79 -13.57
N THR A 258 -11.82 32.74 -12.46
CA THR A 258 -12.30 31.48 -11.86
C THR A 258 -13.19 30.72 -12.82
N ALA A 259 -14.22 31.38 -13.39
CA ALA A 259 -15.14 30.76 -14.33
C ALA A 259 -14.43 30.19 -15.57
N LEU A 260 -13.41 30.90 -16.08
CA LEU A 260 -12.61 30.42 -17.20
C LEU A 260 -11.79 29.18 -16.82
N ASN A 261 -11.18 29.17 -15.64
CA ASN A 261 -10.43 28.01 -15.15
C ASN A 261 -11.34 26.78 -14.95
N GLU A 262 -12.53 26.98 -14.35
CA GLU A 262 -13.54 25.92 -14.19
C GLU A 262 -14.04 25.39 -15.53
N TYR A 263 -14.21 26.25 -16.53
CA TYR A 263 -14.55 25.83 -17.89
C TYR A 263 -13.51 24.88 -18.49
N PHE A 264 -12.22 25.23 -18.41
CA PHE A 264 -11.15 24.36 -18.92
C PHE A 264 -11.03 23.05 -18.14
N GLN A 265 -11.14 23.10 -16.81
CA GLN A 265 -11.15 21.90 -15.97
C GLN A 265 -12.33 20.98 -16.33
N THR A 266 -13.50 21.56 -16.61
CA THR A 266 -14.67 20.80 -17.06
C THR A 266 -14.40 20.14 -18.40
N LYS A 267 -13.86 20.86 -19.40
CA LYS A 267 -13.56 20.31 -20.73
C LYS A 267 -12.53 19.18 -20.69
N ASN A 268 -11.48 19.32 -19.89
CA ASN A 268 -10.50 18.26 -19.70
C ASN A 268 -11.06 17.08 -18.90
N SER A 269 -12.05 17.31 -18.03
CA SER A 269 -12.76 16.22 -17.37
C SER A 269 -13.64 15.46 -18.36
N GLU A 270 -14.37 16.17 -19.22
CA GLU A 270 -15.18 15.57 -20.29
C GLU A 270 -14.31 14.68 -21.19
N GLU A 271 -13.18 15.20 -21.68
CA GLU A 271 -12.25 14.45 -22.54
C GLU A 271 -11.74 13.18 -21.84
N LYS A 272 -11.21 13.30 -20.61
CA LYS A 272 -10.72 12.15 -19.84
C LYS A 272 -11.82 11.12 -19.55
N LEU A 273 -13.05 11.56 -19.29
CA LEU A 273 -14.18 10.66 -19.04
C LEU A 273 -14.57 9.92 -20.33
N VAL A 274 -14.63 10.63 -21.47
CA VAL A 274 -14.89 10.02 -22.78
C VAL A 274 -13.80 9.03 -23.15
N ASP A 275 -12.52 9.36 -22.98
CA ASP A 275 -11.42 8.43 -23.21
C ASP A 275 -11.53 7.18 -22.32
N PHE A 276 -11.96 7.36 -21.06
CA PHE A 276 -12.08 6.26 -20.11
C PHE A 276 -13.23 5.29 -20.46
N LYS A 277 -14.38 5.83 -20.92
CA LYS A 277 -15.59 5.05 -21.27
C LYS A 277 -16.32 5.67 -22.47
N PRO A 278 -15.79 5.51 -23.69
CA PRO A 278 -16.29 6.20 -24.89
C PRO A 278 -17.70 5.73 -25.31
N ASP A 279 -18.11 4.55 -24.86
CA ASP A 279 -19.37 3.89 -25.14
C ASP A 279 -20.57 4.51 -24.40
N ILE A 280 -20.36 5.07 -23.20
CA ILE A 280 -21.45 5.56 -22.34
C ILE A 280 -21.28 7.01 -21.88
N MET A 281 -20.04 7.51 -21.77
CA MET A 281 -19.79 8.86 -21.25
C MET A 281 -20.32 10.00 -22.11
N PRO A 282 -20.35 9.92 -23.45
CA PRO A 282 -20.97 10.97 -24.25
C PRO A 282 -22.44 11.22 -23.88
N GLU A 283 -23.21 10.16 -23.63
CA GLU A 283 -24.62 10.27 -23.25
C GLU A 283 -24.78 10.76 -21.80
N VAL A 284 -23.99 10.23 -20.87
CA VAL A 284 -24.03 10.64 -19.45
C VAL A 284 -23.65 12.11 -19.27
N ILE A 285 -22.61 12.57 -19.97
CA ILE A 285 -22.18 13.99 -19.95
C ILE A 285 -23.29 14.88 -20.49
N LYS A 286 -23.95 14.47 -21.58
CA LYS A 286 -25.08 15.21 -22.15
C LYS A 286 -26.24 15.34 -21.16
N GLN A 287 -26.66 14.22 -20.55
CA GLN A 287 -27.74 14.22 -19.56
C GLN A 287 -27.41 15.11 -18.34
N TYR A 288 -26.16 15.05 -17.86
CA TYR A 288 -25.70 15.91 -16.78
C TYR A 288 -25.74 17.40 -17.18
N SER A 289 -25.30 17.73 -18.40
CA SER A 289 -25.36 19.10 -18.93
C SER A 289 -26.80 19.64 -18.99
N ASP A 290 -27.74 18.82 -19.45
CA ASP A 290 -29.16 19.16 -19.51
C ASP A 290 -29.74 19.42 -18.11
N ASP A 291 -29.37 18.60 -17.11
CA ASP A 291 -29.80 18.77 -15.71
C ASP A 291 -29.22 20.05 -15.08
N VAL A 292 -27.94 20.37 -15.34
CA VAL A 292 -27.31 21.62 -14.88
C VAL A 292 -28.02 22.83 -15.48
N ILE A 293 -28.33 22.81 -16.78
CA ILE A 293 -29.08 23.90 -17.44
C ILE A 293 -30.48 24.03 -16.84
N SER A 294 -31.16 22.91 -16.59
CA SER A 294 -32.49 22.89 -15.97
C SER A 294 -32.46 23.54 -14.57
N LYS A 295 -31.48 23.14 -13.73
CA LYS A 295 -31.27 23.72 -12.39
C LYS A 295 -30.96 25.22 -12.46
N ALA A 296 -30.07 25.63 -13.36
CA ALA A 296 -29.73 27.04 -13.55
C ALA A 296 -30.95 27.88 -13.96
N LYS A 297 -31.80 27.37 -14.86
CA LYS A 297 -33.08 28.01 -15.20
C LYS A 297 -34.03 28.07 -14.00
N GLY A 298 -34.06 27.02 -13.18
CA GLY A 298 -34.82 26.98 -11.94
C GLY A 298 -34.42 28.10 -10.98
N TYR A 299 -33.13 28.23 -10.69
CA TYR A 299 -32.61 29.31 -9.84
C TYR A 299 -32.91 30.70 -10.41
N LYS A 300 -32.69 30.90 -11.71
CA LYS A 300 -33.00 32.17 -12.38
C LYS A 300 -34.49 32.52 -12.27
N SER A 301 -35.37 31.54 -12.42
CA SER A 301 -36.82 31.75 -12.31
C SER A 301 -37.21 32.12 -10.89
N GLN A 302 -36.65 31.44 -9.89
CA GLN A 302 -36.89 31.74 -8.47
C GLN A 302 -36.48 33.18 -8.13
N LEU A 303 -35.30 33.61 -8.55
CA LEU A 303 -34.79 34.95 -8.30
C LEU A 303 -35.54 36.05 -9.08
N SER A 304 -36.27 35.68 -10.13
CA SER A 304 -37.08 36.62 -10.90
C SER A 304 -38.46 36.89 -10.31
N TYR A 305 -38.94 36.08 -9.36
CA TYR A 305 -40.26 36.29 -8.74
C TYR A 305 -40.34 37.57 -7.91
N ASP A 306 -39.20 38.06 -7.43
CA ASP A 306 -39.10 39.28 -6.63
C ASP A 306 -38.74 40.52 -7.48
N ILE A 307 -38.86 40.43 -8.82
CA ILE A 307 -38.57 41.53 -9.75
C ILE A 307 -39.88 41.99 -10.39
N GLU A 308 -40.28 43.22 -10.11
CA GLU A 308 -41.43 43.86 -10.77
C GLU A 308 -41.02 44.53 -12.09
N LEU A 309 -41.99 44.84 -12.94
CA LEU A 309 -41.75 45.54 -14.23
C LEU A 309 -41.01 46.87 -14.05
N GLU A 310 -41.24 47.57 -12.95
CA GLU A 310 -40.58 48.82 -12.59
C GLU A 310 -39.14 48.64 -12.12
N ASP A 311 -38.76 47.44 -11.69
CA ASP A 311 -37.41 47.12 -11.26
C ASP A 311 -36.45 46.88 -12.44
N ILE A 312 -36.97 46.74 -13.66
CA ILE A 312 -36.17 46.47 -14.86
C ILE A 312 -35.20 47.63 -15.13
N GLY A 313 -33.91 47.30 -15.17
CA GLY A 313 -32.85 48.30 -15.40
C GLY A 313 -32.42 49.04 -14.14
N THR A 314 -32.98 48.70 -12.98
CA THR A 314 -32.60 49.27 -11.69
C THR A 314 -31.51 48.43 -10.99
N SER A 315 -31.07 48.91 -9.83
CA SER A 315 -30.14 48.16 -8.99
C SER A 315 -30.73 46.86 -8.43
N VAL A 316 -32.06 46.74 -8.35
CA VAL A 316 -32.78 45.56 -7.86
C VAL A 316 -32.66 44.42 -8.86
N SER A 317 -33.06 44.65 -10.12
CA SER A 317 -32.90 43.65 -11.18
C SER A 317 -31.42 43.31 -11.44
N SER A 318 -30.52 44.29 -11.28
CA SER A 318 -29.08 44.09 -11.42
C SER A 318 -28.47 43.22 -10.32
N LYS A 319 -29.00 43.28 -9.08
CA LYS A 319 -28.57 42.41 -7.98
C LYS A 319 -29.10 40.99 -8.17
N ALA A 320 -30.36 40.84 -8.53
CA ALA A 320 -30.97 39.54 -8.80
C ALA A 320 -30.29 38.82 -9.98
N SER A 321 -29.81 39.55 -10.99
CA SER A 321 -29.07 38.98 -12.14
C SER A 321 -27.64 38.54 -11.81
N ARG A 322 -27.11 38.87 -10.62
CA ARG A 322 -25.75 38.49 -10.17
C ARG A 322 -25.73 37.27 -9.24
N ALA A 323 -26.90 36.87 -8.75
CA ALA A 323 -27.10 35.63 -8.01
C ALA A 323 -27.37 34.48 -9.00
#